data_AF-A0A2T1CB70-F1
#
_entry.id   AF-A0A2T1CB70-F1
#
_cell.length_a   1.000
_cell.length_b   1.000
_cell.length_c   1.000
_cell.angle_alpha   90.00
_cell.angle_beta   90.00
_cell.angle_gamma   90.00
#
_symmetry.space_group_name_H-M   'P 1'
#
loop_
_entity.id
_entity.type
_entity.pdbx_description
1 polymer ?
#
loop_
_entity_poly.entity_id
_entity_poly.type
_entity_poly.pdbx_seq_one_letter_code
_entity_poly.pdbx_strand_id
1 'polypeptide(L)' 'MFLSNNQISDIKPLESLTNLKNLVLNGNLIALKTCPLKRESICKW' A
#
# COMPACT_ATOMS: atom_id res chain seq x y z
N MET A 1 4.74 5.97 5.53
CA MET A 1 5.24 6.26 4.17
C MET A 1 4.10 6.82 3.35
N PHE A 2 4.32 7.89 2.58
CA PHE A 2 3.30 8.53 1.76
C PHE A 2 3.65 8.35 0.28
N LEU A 3 2.75 7.70 -0.45
CA LEU A 3 2.87 7.40 -1.89
C LEU A 3 1.61 7.84 -2.64
N SER A 4 0.80 8.72 -2.05
CA SER A 4 -0.45 9.22 -2.62
C SER A 4 -0.23 9.90 -3.98
N ASN A 5 -1.22 9.80 -4.86
CA ASN A 5 -1.27 10.49 -6.16
C ASN A 5 -0.11 10.15 -7.11
N ASN A 6 0.26 8.87 -7.15
CA ASN A 6 1.23 8.33 -8.10
C ASN A 6 0.57 7.39 -9.11
N GLN A 7 1.37 6.74 -9.95
CA GLN A 7 0.91 5.76 -10.94
C GLN A 7 1.24 4.32 -10.50
N ILE A 8 1.23 4.07 -9.19
CA ILE A 8 1.54 2.74 -8.64
C ILE A 8 0.38 1.80 -8.94
N SER A 9 0.68 0.65 -9.51
CA SER A 9 -0.30 -0.40 -9.83
C SER A 9 -0.02 -1.72 -9.10
N ASP A 10 1.23 -1.94 -8.66
CA ASP A 10 1.64 -3.10 -7.88
C ASP A 10 2.38 -2.68 -6.60
N ILE A 11 1.99 -3.29 -5.49
CA ILE A 11 2.59 -3.10 -4.17
C ILE A 11 2.96 -4.43 -3.50
N LYS A 12 2.82 -5.57 -4.18
CA LYS A 12 3.24 -6.89 -3.67
C LYS A 12 4.67 -6.91 -3.12
N PRO A 13 5.66 -6.20 -3.71
CA PRO A 13 7.03 -6.17 -3.16
C PRO A 13 7.11 -5.67 -1.70
N LEU A 14 6.08 -4.96 -1.22
CA LEU A 14 6.03 -4.45 0.16
C LEU A 14 5.72 -5.54 1.20
N GLU A 15 5.29 -6.74 0.81
CA GLU A 15 4.91 -7.85 1.72
C GLU A 15 5.98 -8.18 2.76
N SER A 16 7.26 -8.05 2.40
CA SER A 16 8.40 -8.33 3.28
C SER A 16 8.63 -7.27 4.37
N LEU A 17 7.98 -6.10 4.26
CA LEU A 17 8.18 -4.97 5.16
C LEU A 17 7.37 -5.12 6.45
N THR A 18 7.87 -5.93 7.37
CA THR A 18 7.21 -6.29 8.64
C THR A 18 7.07 -5.14 9.64
N ASN A 19 7.89 -4.09 9.51
CA ASN A 19 7.91 -2.95 10.45
C ASN A 19 7.08 -1.75 9.97
N LEU A 20 6.38 -1.84 8.84
CA LEU A 20 5.53 -0.76 8.35
C LEU A 20 4.31 -0.59 9.27
N LYS A 21 4.11 0.64 9.77
CA LYS A 21 2.96 1.01 10.59
C LYS A 21 1.84 1.68 9.80
N ASN A 22 2.19 2.50 8.81
CA ASN A 22 1.25 3.26 7.98
C ASN A 22 1.80 3.45 6.57
N LEU A 23 0.94 3.19 5.58
CA LEU A 23 1.21 3.36 4.15
C LEU A 23 0.01 4.04 3.49
N VAL A 24 0.24 5.20 2.88
CA VAL A 24 -0.82 6.00 2.23
C VAL A 24 -0.66 5.91 0.71
N LEU A 25 -1.70 5.43 0.03
CA LEU A 25 -1.74 5.03 -1.38
C LEU A 25 -2.92 5.64 -2.15
N ASN A 26 -3.68 6.56 -1.56
CA ASN A 26 -4.81 7.19 -2.23
C ASN A 26 -4.42 7.84 -3.56
N GLY A 27 -5.29 7.75 -4.55
CA GLY A 27 -5.04 8.32 -5.89
C GLY A 27 -3.97 7.58 -6.71
N ASN A 28 -3.78 6.28 -6.49
CA ASN A 28 -2.95 5.41 -7.33
C ASN A 28 -3.80 4.51 -8.26
N LEU A 29 -3.13 3.78 -9.16
CA LEU A 29 -3.73 2.88 -10.15
C LEU A 29 -3.88 1.44 -9.64
N ILE A 30 -3.99 1.27 -8.32
CA ILE A 30 -4.11 -0.05 -7.69
C ILE A 30 -5.55 -0.54 -7.88
N ALA A 31 -5.73 -1.47 -8.81
CA ALA A 31 -7.04 -2.01 -9.16
C ALA A 31 -7.65 -2.84 -8.01
N LEU A 32 -6.82 -3.57 -7.26
CA LEU A 32 -7.24 -4.39 -6.13
C LEU A 32 -6.73 -3.80 -4.82
N LYS A 33 -7.63 -3.25 -4.00
CA LYS A 33 -7.33 -2.66 -2.68
C LYS A 33 -7.08 -3.72 -1.60
N THR A 34 -6.26 -4.72 -1.90
CA THR A 34 -5.80 -5.72 -0.95
C THR A 34 -4.43 -5.30 -0.42
N CYS A 35 -4.28 -5.22 0.90
CA CYS A 35 -3.02 -4.85 1.48
C CYS A 35 -2.09 -6.09 1.51
N PRO A 36 -0.93 -6.07 0.84
CA PRO A 36 0.01 -7.20 0.85
C PRO A 36 0.72 -7.36 2.20
N LEU A 37 0.44 -6.47 3.17
CA LEU A 37 1.00 -6.51 4.51
C LEU A 37 0.08 -7.32 5.43
N LYS A 38 0.65 -7.90 6.49
CA LYS A 38 -0.08 -8.71 7.49
C LYS A 38 -1.32 -8.03 8.10
N ARG A 39 -1.41 -6.69 8.04
CA ARG A 39 -2.54 -5.93 8.57
C ARG A 39 -3.09 -4.99 7.50
N GLU A 40 -4.35 -5.21 7.15
CA GLU A 40 -5.10 -4.37 6.21
C GLU A 40 -5.14 -2.88 6.63
N SER A 41 -5.18 -2.62 7.93
CA SER A 41 -5.24 -1.24 8.44
C SER A 41 -4.00 -0.40 8.14
N ILE A 42 -2.88 -1.02 7.76
CA ILE A 42 -1.64 -0.30 7.38
C ILE A 42 -1.83 0.45 6.07
N CYS A 43 -2.53 -0.16 5.09
CA CYS A 43 -2.78 0.44 3.79
C CYS A 43 -3.97 1.42 3.86
N LYS A 44 -3.75 2.67 3.47
CA LYS A 44 -4.77 3.72 3.36
C LYS A 44 -4.93 4.05 1.87
N TRP A 45 -6.10 3.76 1.32
CA TRP A 45 -6.41 3.87 -0.11
C TRP A 45 -7.20 5.12 -0.47
#